data_AF-A0AAW5RB87-F1
#
_entry.id   AF-A0AAW5RB87-F1
#
_cell.length_a   1.000
_cell.length_b   1.000
_cell.length_c   1.000
_cell.angle_alpha   90.00
_cell.angle_beta   90.00
_cell.angle_gamma   90.00
#
_symmetry.space_group_name_H-M   'P 1'
#
loop_
_entity.id
_entity.type
_entity.pdbx_description
1 polymer ?
#
loop_
_entity_poly.entity_id
_entity_poly.type
_entity_poly.pdbx_seq_one_letter_code
_entity_poly.pdbx_strand_id
1 'polypeptide(L)'
;MSMNNKQRWMGGVVLLGGGVLLAALLLKGNEEIEQDKAQATISHPIPKTQSNSNTAQPLQDGEMVSLQPLAVDVETEKRLLEEQRLAREKAVAEQEARAAEFLKMQQEAEAAAARKAAEEYAALNARRSSEQESSDNIPPELAEDDKAKAQRLAEEKRKLDEKKKAEQQKQDQLKSDAEKKLAEDKRKAEADKKAAEEKRKAEAEKKAAEDKRKAEADKKAADDKKRKAEEDAKKKAEAEKARDLMENGDKKWMVQVALAANQANADAVVSKLRAKGYKVTTSSTSKGIRIMVGPAKDRDVADATRKKISSDESLNMKSAWVIDWVPLDQR
;
A
#
# COMPACT_ATOMS: atom_id res chain seq x y z
N MET A 1 35.37 25.73 31.28
CA MET A 1 35.17 24.38 30.68
C MET A 1 34.25 24.54 29.49
N SER A 2 34.79 24.37 28.27
CA SER A 2 34.06 24.60 27.02
C SER A 2 33.15 23.41 26.73
N MET A 3 31.82 23.62 26.73
CA MET A 3 30.85 22.60 26.37
C MET A 3 30.72 22.50 24.85
N ASN A 4 30.93 21.29 24.33
CA ASN A 4 30.92 20.95 22.92
C ASN A 4 29.61 21.36 22.21
N ASN A 5 29.72 22.12 21.11
CA ASN A 5 28.60 22.57 20.28
C ASN A 5 27.70 21.43 19.76
N LYS A 6 28.19 20.19 19.70
CA LYS A 6 27.40 19.00 19.32
C LYS A 6 26.33 18.63 20.35
N GLN A 7 26.55 18.86 21.64
CA GLN A 7 25.54 18.62 22.68
C GLN A 7 24.44 19.69 22.67
N ARG A 8 24.77 20.92 22.30
CA ARG A 8 23.78 22.01 22.15
C ARG A 8 22.88 21.79 20.93
N TRP A 9 23.44 21.27 19.83
CA TRP A 9 22.65 20.92 18.63
C TRP A 9 21.75 19.70 18.84
N MET A 10 22.24 18.64 19.50
CA MET A 10 21.37 17.49 19.81
C MET A 10 20.31 17.82 20.87
N GLY A 11 20.60 18.68 21.85
CA GLY A 11 19.60 19.16 22.80
C GLY A 11 18.48 20.00 22.14
N GLY A 12 18.82 20.81 21.14
CA GLY A 12 17.83 21.62 20.39
C GLY A 12 16.88 20.80 19.53
N VAL A 13 17.38 19.73 18.90
CA VAL A 13 16.54 18.84 18.05
C VAL A 13 15.60 17.98 18.91
N VAL A 14 16.03 17.54 20.09
CA VAL A 14 15.18 16.75 21.01
C VAL A 14 14.11 17.62 21.66
N LEU A 15 14.38 18.89 21.98
CA LEU A 15 13.37 19.82 22.51
C LEU A 15 12.33 20.23 21.46
N LEU A 16 12.74 20.43 20.20
CA LEU A 16 11.81 20.75 19.11
C LEU A 16 10.99 19.52 18.67
N GLY A 17 11.60 18.34 18.58
CA GLY A 17 10.89 17.10 18.24
C GLY A 17 9.96 16.60 19.36
N GLY A 18 10.41 16.73 20.62
CA GLY A 18 9.61 16.39 21.79
C GLY A 18 8.43 17.35 22.01
N GLY A 19 8.63 18.65 21.76
CA GLY A 19 7.58 19.66 21.89
C GLY A 19 6.41 19.47 20.91
N VAL A 20 6.70 19.08 19.66
CA VAL A 20 5.66 18.80 18.65
C VAL A 20 4.87 17.54 18.99
N LEU A 21 5.53 16.50 19.50
CA LEU A 21 4.85 15.26 19.90
C LEU A 21 3.98 15.47 21.16
N LEU A 22 4.46 16.25 22.13
CA LEU A 22 3.69 16.57 23.34
C LEU A 22 2.52 17.52 23.04
N ALA A 23 2.70 18.49 22.13
CA ALA A 23 1.64 19.37 21.66
C ALA A 23 0.56 18.61 20.87
N ALA A 24 0.96 17.64 20.03
CA ALA A 24 0.02 16.79 19.31
C ALA A 24 -0.76 15.86 20.27
N LEU A 25 -0.13 15.38 21.34
CA LEU A 25 -0.80 14.54 22.34
C LEU A 25 -1.74 15.34 23.25
N LEU A 26 -1.37 16.58 23.60
CA LEU A 26 -2.25 17.51 24.34
C LEU A 26 -3.42 17.99 23.48
N LEU A 27 -3.20 18.28 22.19
CA LEU A 27 -4.28 18.67 21.28
C LEU A 27 -5.23 17.51 20.99
N LYS A 28 -4.71 16.28 20.89
CA LYS A 28 -5.52 15.06 20.69
C LYS A 28 -6.23 14.57 21.97
N GLY A 29 -5.79 14.97 23.15
CA GLY A 29 -6.47 14.68 24.42
C GLY A 29 -7.54 15.70 24.82
N ASN A 30 -7.48 16.94 24.30
CA ASN A 30 -8.45 17.99 24.61
C ASN A 30 -9.68 18.00 23.68
N GLU A 31 -9.61 17.35 22.51
CA GLU A 31 -10.72 17.28 21.55
C GLU A 31 -11.78 16.21 21.90
N GLU A 32 -11.51 15.30 22.83
CA GLU A 32 -12.47 14.28 23.28
C GLU A 32 -13.38 14.73 24.44
N ILE A 33 -13.19 15.92 25.03
CA ILE A 33 -13.99 16.37 26.19
C ILE A 33 -15.03 17.44 25.83
N GLU A 34 -15.00 18.06 24.64
CA GLU A 34 -15.96 19.13 24.27
C GLU A 34 -17.03 18.76 23.22
N GLN A 35 -17.02 17.55 22.65
CA GLN A 35 -18.06 17.13 21.69
C GLN A 35 -19.38 16.64 22.31
N ASP A 36 -19.48 16.56 23.64
CA ASP A 36 -20.71 16.08 24.32
C ASP A 36 -21.66 17.21 24.75
N LYS A 37 -21.44 18.48 24.34
CA LYS A 37 -22.27 19.58 24.86
C LYS A 37 -22.75 20.68 23.91
N ALA A 38 -22.50 20.62 22.60
CA ALA A 38 -22.96 21.68 21.71
C ALA A 38 -23.33 21.19 20.31
N GLN A 39 -24.50 20.55 20.16
CA GLN A 39 -25.32 20.75 18.96
C GLN A 39 -26.79 20.37 19.19
N ALA A 40 -27.51 21.32 19.77
CA ALA A 40 -28.91 21.52 19.43
C ALA A 40 -28.97 22.31 18.10
N THR A 41 -30.05 22.08 17.32
CA THR A 41 -30.53 22.86 16.14
C THR A 41 -29.72 22.70 14.82
N ILE A 42 -30.24 22.37 13.62
CA ILE A 42 -31.59 22.40 13.00
C ILE A 42 -31.63 21.53 11.70
N SER A 43 -32.83 21.01 11.37
CA SER A 43 -33.45 20.66 10.06
C SER A 43 -33.30 19.31 9.30
N HIS A 44 -34.28 18.42 9.56
CA HIS A 44 -35.30 17.76 8.68
C HIS A 44 -34.96 17.11 7.29
N PRO A 45 -35.77 16.13 6.78
CA PRO A 45 -36.93 15.45 7.39
C PRO A 45 -36.86 13.91 7.42
N ILE A 46 -37.50 13.36 8.46
CA ILE A 46 -37.94 11.96 8.55
C ILE A 46 -39.38 11.91 8.01
N PRO A 47 -39.73 11.03 7.05
CA PRO A 47 -41.12 10.81 6.69
C PRO A 47 -41.84 10.09 7.85
N LYS A 48 -42.81 10.79 8.44
CA LYS A 48 -43.80 10.23 9.37
C LYS A 48 -44.81 9.40 8.57
N THR A 49 -45.07 8.17 9.01
CA THR A 49 -46.42 7.59 8.90
C THR A 49 -46.87 7.15 10.30
N GLN A 50 -48.13 7.45 10.57
CA GLN A 50 -48.69 7.73 11.89
C GLN A 50 -49.07 6.46 12.64
N SER A 51 -48.78 6.43 13.94
CA SER A 51 -49.47 5.59 14.92
C SER A 51 -50.83 6.21 15.24
N ASN A 52 -51.92 5.51 14.93
CA ASN A 52 -53.21 5.76 15.56
C ASN A 52 -53.27 4.95 16.86
N SER A 53 -53.30 5.68 17.98
CA SER A 53 -53.63 5.16 19.30
C SER A 53 -55.14 4.99 19.45
N ASN A 54 -55.60 3.83 19.91
CA ASN A 54 -56.88 3.75 20.59
C ASN A 54 -56.83 2.74 21.76
N THR A 55 -56.84 3.31 22.97
CA THR A 55 -57.55 2.91 24.21
C THR A 55 -57.39 1.50 24.82
N ALA A 56 -56.65 1.50 25.94
CA ALA A 56 -56.75 0.78 27.23
C ALA A 56 -57.57 -0.53 27.44
N GLN A 57 -56.80 -1.59 27.80
CA GLN A 57 -56.94 -2.62 28.88
C GLN A 57 -58.02 -3.73 28.80
N PRO A 58 -57.85 -4.93 29.44
CA PRO A 58 -56.64 -5.61 29.99
C PRO A 58 -56.49 -7.13 29.61
N LEU A 59 -55.33 -7.73 29.96
CA LEU A 59 -55.06 -9.16 30.22
C LEU A 59 -55.39 -10.22 29.13
N GLN A 60 -54.36 -10.79 28.48
CA GLN A 60 -54.05 -12.24 28.41
C GLN A 60 -52.90 -12.56 27.43
N ASP A 61 -52.08 -13.53 27.85
CA ASP A 61 -51.28 -14.49 27.08
C ASP A 61 -50.53 -14.09 25.79
N GLY A 62 -49.20 -14.20 25.88
CA GLY A 62 -48.37 -14.91 24.90
C GLY A 62 -48.22 -14.32 23.49
N GLU A 63 -47.21 -13.48 23.28
CA GLU A 63 -46.49 -13.47 22.00
C GLU A 63 -45.07 -12.96 22.20
N MET A 64 -44.08 -13.85 22.10
CA MET A 64 -42.69 -13.44 21.99
C MET A 64 -42.54 -12.67 20.68
N VAL A 65 -42.24 -11.38 20.77
CA VAL A 65 -41.76 -10.57 19.64
C VAL A 65 -40.52 -11.28 19.10
N SER A 66 -40.72 -12.03 18.03
CA SER A 66 -39.66 -12.61 17.22
C SER A 66 -38.86 -11.44 16.65
N LEU A 67 -37.76 -11.10 17.32
CA LEU A 67 -36.64 -10.38 16.72
C LEU A 67 -36.12 -11.28 15.59
N GLN A 68 -36.72 -11.18 14.40
CA GLN A 68 -36.13 -11.71 13.19
C GLN A 68 -34.79 -10.98 13.03
N PRO A 69 -33.65 -11.67 13.08
CA PRO A 69 -32.42 -11.05 12.62
C PRO A 69 -32.67 -10.72 11.15
N LEU A 70 -32.67 -9.42 10.83
CA LEU A 70 -32.63 -8.95 9.45
C LEU A 70 -31.28 -9.44 8.90
N ALA A 71 -31.26 -10.68 8.41
CA ALA A 71 -30.14 -11.23 7.67
C ALA A 71 -30.13 -10.44 6.37
N VAL A 72 -29.43 -9.31 6.40
CA VAL A 72 -29.16 -8.50 5.24
C VAL A 72 -28.52 -9.43 4.23
N ASP A 73 -29.19 -9.59 3.10
CA ASP A 73 -28.83 -10.54 2.07
C ASP A 73 -27.36 -10.32 1.67
N VAL A 74 -26.55 -11.39 1.79
CA VAL A 74 -25.08 -11.41 1.60
C VAL A 74 -24.69 -10.81 0.25
N GLU A 75 -25.58 -10.87 -0.74
CA GLU A 75 -25.39 -10.30 -2.07
C GLU A 75 -25.42 -8.76 -2.05
N THR A 76 -26.27 -8.18 -1.20
CA THR A 76 -26.36 -6.72 -1.00
C THR A 76 -25.12 -6.17 -0.29
N GLU A 77 -24.59 -6.89 0.69
CA GLU A 77 -23.35 -6.50 1.37
C GLU A 77 -22.14 -6.55 0.44
N LYS A 78 -22.06 -7.59 -0.41
CA LYS A 78 -21.00 -7.69 -1.42
C LYS A 78 -21.04 -6.52 -2.40
N ARG A 79 -22.23 -6.13 -2.88
CA ARG A 79 -22.38 -4.95 -3.74
C ARG A 79 -21.96 -3.67 -3.05
N LEU A 80 -22.34 -3.48 -1.79
CA LEU A 80 -21.96 -2.29 -1.03
C LEU A 80 -20.43 -2.20 -0.82
N LEU A 81 -19.78 -3.34 -0.58
CA LEU A 81 -18.32 -3.43 -0.41
C LEU A 81 -17.57 -3.19 -1.72
N GLU A 82 -18.08 -3.72 -2.83
CA GLU A 82 -17.51 -3.47 -4.16
C GLU A 82 -17.67 -2.01 -4.57
N GLU A 83 -18.82 -1.41 -4.31
CA GLU A 83 -19.07 0.01 -4.56
C GLU A 83 -18.15 0.90 -3.71
N GLN A 84 -17.94 0.56 -2.44
CA GLN A 84 -16.99 1.26 -1.58
C GLN A 84 -15.53 1.10 -2.07
N ARG A 85 -15.14 -0.07 -2.58
CA ARG A 85 -13.82 -0.28 -3.17
C ARG A 85 -13.63 0.53 -4.43
N LEU A 86 -14.61 0.51 -5.34
CA LEU A 86 -14.59 1.32 -6.56
C LEU A 86 -14.53 2.82 -6.24
N ALA A 87 -15.27 3.29 -5.24
CA ALA A 87 -15.20 4.69 -4.81
C ALA A 87 -13.79 5.07 -4.32
N ARG A 88 -13.14 4.20 -3.55
CA ARG A 88 -11.77 4.42 -3.08
C ARG A 88 -10.76 4.36 -4.21
N GLU A 89 -10.87 3.39 -5.11
CA GLU A 89 -10.00 3.26 -6.27
C GLU A 89 -10.12 4.48 -7.18
N LYS A 90 -11.35 4.96 -7.43
CA LYS A 90 -11.60 6.17 -8.21
C LYS A 90 -10.98 7.41 -7.56
N ALA A 91 -11.11 7.57 -6.24
CA ALA A 91 -10.50 8.69 -5.52
C ALA A 91 -8.96 8.66 -5.58
N VAL A 92 -8.36 7.48 -5.51
CA VAL A 92 -6.90 7.31 -5.65
C VAL A 92 -6.48 7.60 -7.09
N ALA A 93 -7.17 7.05 -8.09
CA ALA A 93 -6.88 7.31 -9.49
C ALA A 93 -6.99 8.80 -9.85
N GLU A 94 -7.95 9.52 -9.27
CA GLU A 94 -8.09 10.97 -9.46
C GLU A 94 -6.93 11.75 -8.82
N GLN A 95 -6.50 11.36 -7.61
CA GLN A 95 -5.30 11.95 -6.98
C GLN A 95 -4.04 11.68 -7.80
N GLU A 96 -3.86 10.45 -8.28
CA GLU A 96 -2.72 10.07 -9.11
C GLU A 96 -2.72 10.83 -10.44
N ALA A 97 -3.87 10.99 -11.08
CA ALA A 97 -4.01 11.79 -12.30
C ALA A 97 -3.65 13.25 -12.05
N ARG A 98 -4.11 13.84 -10.95
CA ARG A 98 -3.79 15.22 -10.56
C ARG A 98 -2.31 15.40 -10.24
N ALA A 99 -1.68 14.41 -9.60
CA ALA A 99 -0.25 14.43 -9.34
C ALA A 99 0.57 14.31 -10.63
N ALA A 100 0.15 13.44 -11.55
CA ALA A 100 0.77 13.31 -12.86
C ALA A 100 0.65 14.59 -13.70
N GLU A 101 -0.50 15.26 -13.65
CA GLU A 101 -0.71 16.54 -14.32
C GLU A 101 0.21 17.62 -13.75
N PHE A 102 0.37 17.69 -12.43
CA PHE A 102 1.28 18.63 -11.79
C PHE A 102 2.75 18.40 -12.18
N LEU A 103 3.18 17.14 -12.21
CA LEU A 103 4.53 16.77 -12.66
C LEU A 103 4.75 17.11 -14.13
N LYS A 104 3.74 16.86 -14.98
CA LYS A 104 3.80 17.20 -16.40
C LYS A 104 3.88 18.72 -16.59
N MET A 105 3.10 19.49 -15.86
CA MET A 105 3.16 20.96 -15.88
C MET A 105 4.53 21.46 -15.43
N GLN A 106 5.14 20.83 -14.42
CA GLN A 106 6.49 21.17 -13.97
C GLN A 106 7.54 20.87 -15.04
N GLN A 107 7.48 19.70 -15.68
CA GLN A 107 8.37 19.32 -16.78
C GLN A 107 8.21 20.23 -18.00
N GLU A 108 6.97 20.61 -18.33
CA GLU A 108 6.69 21.52 -19.43
C GLU A 108 7.23 22.92 -19.15
N ALA A 109 7.06 23.43 -17.92
CA ALA A 109 7.65 24.70 -17.51
C ALA A 109 9.19 24.68 -17.56
N GLU A 110 9.81 23.59 -17.11
CA GLU A 110 11.27 23.40 -17.19
C GLU A 110 11.74 23.31 -18.66
N ALA A 111 11.04 22.55 -19.49
CA ALA A 111 11.35 22.42 -20.91
C ALA A 111 11.17 23.76 -21.65
N ALA A 112 10.14 24.52 -21.32
CA ALA A 112 9.91 25.86 -21.87
C ALA A 112 11.01 26.85 -21.45
N ALA A 113 11.43 26.81 -20.18
CA ALA A 113 12.55 27.61 -19.69
C ALA A 113 13.87 27.24 -20.39
N ALA A 114 14.15 25.94 -20.58
CA ALA A 114 15.32 25.47 -21.30
C ALA A 114 15.32 25.91 -22.78
N ARG A 115 14.18 25.85 -23.46
CA ARG A 115 14.04 26.35 -24.85
C ARG A 115 14.29 27.85 -24.92
N LYS A 116 13.68 28.63 -24.03
CA LYS A 116 13.88 30.09 -23.99
C LYS A 116 15.35 30.46 -23.73
N ALA A 117 16.02 29.74 -22.84
CA ALA A 117 17.45 29.95 -22.57
C ALA A 117 18.33 29.58 -23.78
N ALA A 118 18.00 28.50 -24.50
CA ALA A 118 18.73 28.10 -25.70
C ALA A 118 18.55 29.12 -26.84
N GLU A 119 17.33 29.65 -27.03
CA GLU A 119 17.05 30.70 -28.02
C GLU A 119 17.80 31.99 -27.70
N GLU A 120 17.83 32.42 -26.42
CA GLU A 120 18.57 33.61 -25.99
C GLU A 120 20.08 33.45 -26.21
N TYR A 121 20.62 32.27 -25.91
CA TYR A 121 22.02 31.96 -26.16
C TYR A 121 22.37 31.96 -27.66
N ALA A 122 21.49 31.41 -28.50
CA ALA A 122 21.66 31.44 -29.95
C ALA A 122 21.62 32.86 -30.51
N ALA A 123 20.70 33.71 -30.02
CA ALA A 123 20.60 35.10 -30.42
C ALA A 123 21.85 35.92 -30.04
N LEU A 124 22.40 35.69 -28.84
CA LEU A 124 23.64 36.32 -28.39
C LEU A 124 24.84 35.94 -29.27
N ASN A 125 24.93 34.66 -29.65
CA ASN A 125 26.01 34.19 -30.50
C ASN A 125 25.91 34.74 -31.94
N ALA A 126 24.68 34.85 -32.47
CA ALA A 126 24.44 35.49 -33.77
C ALA A 126 24.81 36.98 -33.74
N ARG A 127 24.44 37.70 -32.67
CA ARG A 127 24.77 39.14 -32.51
C ARG A 127 26.27 39.37 -32.46
N ARG A 128 27.00 38.57 -31.66
CA ARG A 128 28.47 38.61 -31.58
C ARG A 128 29.14 38.35 -32.93
N SER A 129 28.62 37.40 -33.70
CA SER A 129 29.15 37.07 -35.02
C SER A 129 28.94 38.22 -36.02
N SER A 130 27.75 38.83 -36.01
CA SER A 130 27.44 39.98 -36.89
C SER A 130 28.25 41.24 -36.56
N GLU A 131 28.58 41.47 -35.29
CA GLU A 131 29.43 42.59 -34.87
C GLU A 131 30.88 42.44 -35.38
N GLN A 132 31.40 41.21 -35.49
CA GLN A 132 32.73 40.94 -36.05
C GLN A 132 32.81 41.14 -37.57
N GLU A 133 31.74 40.87 -38.32
CA GLU A 133 31.73 41.01 -39.78
C GLU A 133 31.62 42.48 -40.25
N SER A 134 31.14 43.38 -39.40
CA SER A 134 30.91 44.80 -39.76
C SER A 134 32.16 45.70 -39.72
N SER A 135 33.33 45.19 -39.32
CA SER A 135 34.53 46.00 -39.03
C SER A 135 35.60 46.04 -40.15
N ASP A 136 35.40 45.43 -41.33
CA ASP A 136 36.45 45.29 -42.35
C ASP A 136 36.04 45.90 -43.71
N ASN A 137 36.28 47.21 -43.92
CA ASN A 137 36.11 47.87 -45.23
C ASN A 137 36.95 49.17 -45.35
N ILE A 138 38.12 49.12 -46.01
CA ILE A 138 38.94 50.31 -46.35
C ILE A 138 39.40 50.22 -47.82
N PRO A 139 39.03 51.16 -48.72
CA PRO A 139 39.40 51.14 -50.14
C PRO A 139 40.64 52.00 -50.45
N PRO A 140 41.48 51.66 -51.45
CA PRO A 140 42.57 52.53 -51.91
C PRO A 140 42.29 53.15 -53.30
N GLU A 141 42.65 54.43 -53.48
CA GLU A 141 42.65 55.15 -54.76
C GLU A 141 44.03 55.74 -55.13
N LEU A 142 44.32 55.61 -56.44
CA LEU A 142 45.05 56.39 -57.48
C LEU A 142 46.52 56.88 -57.39
N ALA A 143 47.24 56.56 -58.49
CA ALA A 143 48.09 57.35 -59.44
C ALA A 143 49.26 58.23 -58.92
N GLU A 144 50.55 57.97 -59.22
CA GLU A 144 51.42 58.08 -60.44
C GLU A 144 52.23 59.41 -60.53
N ASP A 145 53.57 59.32 -60.63
CA ASP A 145 54.47 60.39 -61.13
C ASP A 145 55.89 59.83 -61.46
N ASP A 146 56.47 60.16 -62.62
CA ASP A 146 57.44 59.27 -63.33
C ASP A 146 58.94 59.38 -62.93
N LYS A 147 59.38 60.46 -62.27
CA LYS A 147 60.73 60.51 -61.65
C LYS A 147 60.71 60.00 -60.21
N ALA A 148 59.55 60.12 -59.57
CA ALA A 148 59.19 59.33 -58.42
C ALA A 148 59.06 57.86 -58.82
N LYS A 149 58.67 57.44 -60.03
CA LYS A 149 58.66 56.01 -60.45
C LYS A 149 60.02 55.34 -60.35
N ALA A 150 61.17 55.96 -60.60
CA ALA A 150 62.45 55.22 -60.51
C ALA A 150 62.86 54.96 -59.04
N GLN A 151 62.72 55.96 -58.18
CA GLN A 151 62.92 55.79 -56.73
C GLN A 151 61.78 55.02 -56.08
N ARG A 152 60.53 55.22 -56.52
CA ARG A 152 59.37 54.42 -56.17
C ARG A 152 59.49 53.00 -56.70
N LEU A 153 60.06 52.68 -57.85
CA LEU A 153 60.25 51.28 -58.28
C LEU A 153 61.34 50.60 -57.45
N ALA A 154 62.37 51.32 -57.00
CA ALA A 154 63.38 50.80 -56.09
C ALA A 154 62.86 50.66 -54.65
N GLU A 155 62.10 51.64 -54.18
CA GLU A 155 61.43 51.67 -52.87
C GLU A 155 60.19 50.76 -52.86
N GLU A 156 59.54 50.53 -53.99
CA GLU A 156 58.44 49.58 -54.25
C GLU A 156 59.00 48.19 -54.41
N LYS A 157 60.17 47.98 -55.03
CA LYS A 157 60.87 46.68 -54.93
C LYS A 157 61.25 46.38 -53.48
N ARG A 158 61.81 47.34 -52.74
CA ARG A 158 62.11 47.14 -51.30
C ARG A 158 60.84 46.94 -50.46
N LYS A 159 59.79 47.74 -50.67
CA LYS A 159 58.50 47.58 -50.02
C LYS A 159 57.78 46.31 -50.47
N LEU A 160 58.00 45.80 -51.68
CA LEU A 160 57.43 44.56 -52.18
C LEU A 160 58.22 43.34 -51.69
N ASP A 161 59.54 43.46 -51.48
CA ASP A 161 60.34 42.46 -50.76
C ASP A 161 60.00 42.46 -49.26
N GLU A 162 59.84 43.63 -48.62
CA GLU A 162 59.36 43.73 -47.23
C GLU A 162 57.92 43.27 -47.09
N LYS A 163 57.03 43.61 -48.03
CA LYS A 163 55.63 43.16 -48.04
C LYS A 163 55.55 41.67 -48.33
N LYS A 164 56.37 41.12 -49.25
CA LYS A 164 56.48 39.66 -49.43
C LYS A 164 57.03 38.98 -48.19
N LYS A 165 58.02 39.56 -47.50
CA LYS A 165 58.56 38.98 -46.26
C LYS A 165 57.58 39.09 -45.09
N ALA A 166 56.82 40.18 -45.00
CA ALA A 166 55.75 40.38 -44.02
C ALA A 166 54.52 39.52 -44.32
N GLU A 167 54.21 39.28 -45.60
CA GLU A 167 53.13 38.41 -46.05
C GLU A 167 53.51 36.93 -45.88
N GLN A 168 54.77 36.57 -46.14
CA GLN A 168 55.34 35.27 -45.81
C GLN A 168 55.31 35.04 -44.28
N GLN A 169 55.73 36.03 -43.47
CA GLN A 169 55.64 35.95 -42.01
C GLN A 169 54.18 35.86 -41.53
N LYS A 170 53.25 36.63 -42.11
CA LYS A 170 51.81 36.51 -41.81
C LYS A 170 51.27 35.14 -42.20
N GLN A 171 51.69 34.59 -43.33
CA GLN A 171 51.23 33.29 -43.82
C GLN A 171 51.79 32.14 -42.97
N ASP A 172 53.05 32.23 -42.52
CA ASP A 172 53.65 31.28 -41.58
C ASP A 172 53.03 31.42 -40.18
N GLN A 173 52.71 32.64 -39.74
CA GLN A 173 51.99 32.89 -38.49
C GLN A 173 50.56 32.32 -38.56
N LEU A 174 49.83 32.54 -39.66
CA LEU A 174 48.49 32.00 -39.89
C LEU A 174 48.50 30.47 -39.97
N LYS A 175 49.50 29.86 -40.61
CA LYS A 175 49.66 28.39 -40.62
C LYS A 175 49.96 27.85 -39.22
N SER A 176 50.84 28.50 -38.45
CA SER A 176 51.12 28.10 -37.07
C SER A 176 49.92 28.26 -36.15
N ASP A 177 49.11 29.31 -36.30
CA ASP A 177 47.91 29.54 -35.49
C ASP A 177 46.79 28.57 -35.87
N ALA A 178 46.65 28.27 -37.17
CA ALA A 178 45.74 27.25 -37.68
C ALA A 178 46.10 25.85 -37.17
N GLU A 179 47.38 25.45 -37.18
CA GLU A 179 47.83 24.17 -36.62
C GLU A 179 47.64 24.10 -35.10
N LYS A 180 47.89 25.19 -34.36
CA LYS A 180 47.61 25.24 -32.92
C LYS A 180 46.12 25.15 -32.61
N LYS A 181 45.26 25.85 -33.35
CA LYS A 181 43.80 25.73 -33.21
C LYS A 181 43.31 24.33 -33.51
N LEU A 182 43.80 23.70 -34.58
CA LEU A 182 43.40 22.32 -34.92
C LEU A 182 43.83 21.32 -33.84
N ALA A 183 45.02 21.50 -33.26
CA ALA A 183 45.52 20.66 -32.18
C ALA A 183 44.76 20.86 -30.85
N GLU A 184 44.37 22.10 -30.54
CA GLU A 184 43.58 22.41 -29.34
C GLU A 184 42.14 21.92 -29.48
N ASP A 185 41.52 22.08 -30.65
CA ASP A 185 40.16 21.59 -30.94
C ASP A 185 40.10 20.06 -30.87
N LYS A 186 41.13 19.39 -31.40
CA LYS A 186 41.26 17.92 -31.30
C LYS A 186 41.45 17.44 -29.85
N ARG A 187 42.19 18.19 -29.01
CA ARG A 187 42.32 17.90 -27.57
C ARG A 187 41.04 18.16 -26.79
N LYS A 188 40.29 19.23 -27.11
CA LYS A 188 38.97 19.50 -26.52
C LYS A 188 37.96 18.42 -26.90
N ALA A 189 37.91 18.00 -28.16
CA ALA A 189 37.03 16.94 -28.62
C ALA A 189 37.34 15.58 -27.96
N GLU A 190 38.62 15.24 -27.75
CA GLU A 190 39.00 14.01 -27.07
C GLU A 190 38.71 14.06 -25.56
N ALA A 191 38.87 15.23 -24.93
CA ALA A 191 38.54 15.45 -23.52
C ALA A 191 37.01 15.38 -23.28
N ASP A 192 36.20 16.00 -24.14
CA ASP A 192 34.73 15.94 -24.07
C ASP A 192 34.23 14.51 -24.28
N LYS A 193 34.84 13.76 -25.19
CA LYS A 193 34.47 12.36 -25.45
C LYS A 193 34.78 11.45 -24.24
N LYS A 194 35.91 11.66 -23.56
CA LYS A 194 36.23 10.95 -22.31
C LYS A 194 35.30 11.34 -21.17
N ALA A 195 34.99 12.62 -21.00
CA ALA A 195 34.08 13.08 -19.97
C ALA A 195 32.64 12.56 -20.18
N ALA A 196 32.19 12.47 -21.44
CA ALA A 196 30.89 11.90 -21.78
C ALA A 196 30.82 10.38 -21.55
N GLU A 197 31.90 9.65 -21.85
CA GLU A 197 31.96 8.20 -21.59
C GLU A 197 32.02 7.90 -20.09
N GLU A 198 32.76 8.69 -19.30
CA GLU A 198 32.83 8.54 -17.85
C GLU A 198 31.49 8.87 -17.17
N LYS A 199 30.78 9.93 -17.63
CA LYS A 199 29.42 10.22 -17.16
C LYS A 199 28.43 9.10 -17.49
N ARG A 200 28.50 8.52 -18.70
CA ARG A 200 27.62 7.38 -19.06
C ARG A 200 27.91 6.14 -18.24
N LYS A 201 29.18 5.84 -17.92
CA LYS A 201 29.54 4.72 -17.04
C LYS A 201 29.06 4.96 -15.60
N ALA A 202 29.24 6.16 -15.07
CA ALA A 202 28.77 6.50 -13.72
C ALA A 202 27.24 6.48 -13.60
N GLU A 203 26.52 6.92 -14.63
CA GLU A 203 25.05 6.87 -14.65
C GLU A 203 24.52 5.44 -14.80
N ALA A 204 25.16 4.62 -15.64
CA ALA A 204 24.83 3.20 -15.78
C ALA A 204 25.08 2.41 -14.48
N GLU A 205 26.18 2.69 -13.78
CA GLU A 205 26.50 2.04 -12.50
C GLU A 205 25.56 2.48 -11.37
N LYS A 206 25.15 3.75 -11.33
CA LYS A 206 24.10 4.22 -10.41
C LYS A 206 22.75 3.54 -10.68
N LYS A 207 22.35 3.42 -11.94
CA LYS A 207 21.08 2.78 -12.30
C LYS A 207 21.07 1.29 -11.92
N ALA A 208 22.18 0.59 -12.17
CA ALA A 208 22.34 -0.81 -11.77
C ALA A 208 22.33 -1.00 -10.24
N ALA A 209 22.94 -0.08 -9.49
CA ALA A 209 22.92 -0.12 -8.02
C ALA A 209 21.53 0.20 -7.43
N GLU A 210 20.77 1.09 -8.06
CA GLU A 210 19.41 1.44 -7.64
C GLU A 210 18.41 0.31 -7.93
N ASP A 211 18.47 -0.32 -9.11
CA ASP A 211 17.63 -1.47 -9.45
C ASP A 211 17.90 -2.66 -8.51
N LYS A 212 19.17 -2.90 -8.17
CA LYS A 212 19.54 -3.98 -7.23
C LYS A 212 19.01 -3.72 -5.82
N ARG A 213 18.98 -2.46 -5.37
CA ARG A 213 18.39 -2.07 -4.07
C ARG A 213 16.87 -2.16 -4.06
N LYS A 214 16.19 -1.79 -5.16
CA LYS A 214 14.73 -1.99 -5.28
C LYS A 214 14.35 -3.46 -5.27
N ALA A 215 15.06 -4.30 -6.04
CA ALA A 215 14.79 -5.74 -6.07
C ALA A 215 15.01 -6.43 -4.70
N GLU A 216 16.02 -6.02 -3.94
CA GLU A 216 16.27 -6.57 -2.60
C GLU A 216 15.25 -6.09 -1.56
N ALA A 217 14.78 -4.84 -1.67
CA ALA A 217 13.72 -4.29 -0.82
C ALA A 217 12.35 -4.95 -1.07
N ASP A 218 11.98 -5.16 -2.34
CA ASP A 218 10.73 -5.85 -2.70
C ASP A 218 10.73 -7.31 -2.24
N LYS A 219 11.85 -8.02 -2.39
CA LYS A 219 11.97 -9.41 -1.93
C LYS A 219 11.85 -9.52 -0.41
N LYS A 220 12.40 -8.56 0.33
CA LYS A 220 12.30 -8.52 1.80
C LYS A 220 10.89 -8.17 2.27
N ALA A 221 10.19 -7.27 1.59
CA ALA A 221 8.80 -6.93 1.89
C ALA A 221 7.84 -8.11 1.58
N ALA A 222 8.09 -8.87 0.52
CA ALA A 222 7.31 -10.06 0.18
C ALA A 222 7.51 -11.21 1.20
N ASP A 223 8.74 -11.44 1.66
CA ASP A 223 9.05 -12.47 2.66
C ASP A 223 8.44 -12.14 4.04
N ASP A 224 8.52 -10.89 4.47
CA ASP A 224 7.95 -10.42 5.75
C ASP A 224 6.41 -10.52 5.75
N LYS A 225 5.77 -10.18 4.62
CA LYS A 225 4.33 -10.30 4.45
C LYS A 225 3.87 -11.76 4.41
N LYS A 226 4.65 -12.64 3.79
CA LYS A 226 4.36 -14.08 3.76
C LYS A 226 4.53 -14.73 5.14
N ARG A 227 5.58 -14.36 5.90
CA ARG A 227 5.78 -14.82 7.28
C ARG A 227 4.69 -14.36 8.22
N LYS A 228 4.27 -13.09 8.14
CA LYS A 228 3.11 -12.60 8.92
C LYS A 228 1.82 -13.35 8.58
N ALA A 229 1.56 -13.60 7.31
CA ALA A 229 0.37 -14.35 6.89
C ALA A 229 0.40 -15.82 7.37
N GLU A 230 1.56 -16.48 7.35
CA GLU A 230 1.72 -17.84 7.89
C GLU A 230 1.60 -17.87 9.42
N GLU A 231 2.11 -16.87 10.13
CA GLU A 231 2.02 -16.80 11.59
C GLU A 231 0.58 -16.51 12.06
N ASP A 232 -0.13 -15.60 11.40
CA ASP A 232 -1.56 -15.32 11.66
C ASP A 232 -2.44 -16.54 11.33
N ALA A 233 -2.17 -17.23 10.22
CA ALA A 233 -2.89 -18.46 9.86
C ALA A 233 -2.64 -19.57 10.90
N LYS A 234 -1.40 -19.70 11.38
CA LYS A 234 -1.04 -20.69 12.41
C LYS A 234 -1.68 -20.34 13.75
N LYS A 235 -1.62 -19.09 14.20
CA LYS A 235 -2.31 -18.63 15.43
C LYS A 235 -3.81 -18.81 15.35
N LYS A 236 -4.43 -18.55 14.20
CA LYS A 236 -5.87 -18.77 14.01
C LYS A 236 -6.23 -20.25 14.06
N ALA A 237 -5.46 -21.12 13.39
CA ALA A 237 -5.67 -22.57 13.44
C ALA A 237 -5.42 -23.16 14.84
N GLU A 238 -4.47 -22.61 15.58
CA GLU A 238 -4.17 -23.04 16.96
C GLU A 238 -5.23 -22.53 17.95
N ALA A 239 -5.74 -21.31 17.76
CA ALA A 239 -6.85 -20.77 18.54
C ALA A 239 -8.17 -21.49 18.26
N GLU A 240 -8.41 -21.90 17.01
CA GLU A 240 -9.57 -22.69 16.63
C GLU A 240 -9.48 -24.12 17.19
N LYS A 241 -8.30 -24.74 17.16
CA LYS A 241 -8.06 -26.03 17.84
C LYS A 241 -8.17 -25.92 19.35
N ALA A 242 -7.70 -24.85 19.97
CA ALA A 242 -7.83 -24.62 21.41
C ALA A 242 -9.28 -24.34 21.81
N ARG A 243 -10.05 -23.64 20.98
CA ARG A 243 -11.50 -23.45 21.16
C ARG A 243 -12.27 -24.76 21.00
N ASP A 244 -11.98 -25.54 19.98
CA ASP A 244 -12.58 -26.86 19.78
C ASP A 244 -12.24 -27.81 20.94
N LEU A 245 -11.00 -27.80 21.42
CA LEU A 245 -10.59 -28.58 22.58
C LEU A 245 -11.20 -28.08 23.90
N MET A 246 -11.44 -26.78 24.07
CA MET A 246 -12.15 -26.26 25.25
C MET A 246 -13.67 -26.49 25.18
N GLU A 247 -14.26 -26.46 23.98
CA GLU A 247 -15.70 -26.62 23.79
C GLU A 247 -16.13 -28.09 23.75
N ASN A 248 -15.26 -28.99 23.26
CA ASN A 248 -15.56 -30.41 23.07
C ASN A 248 -14.67 -31.37 23.90
N GLY A 249 -13.63 -30.88 24.57
CA GLY A 249 -12.59 -31.72 25.22
C GLY A 249 -13.06 -32.63 26.36
N ASP A 250 -14.17 -32.32 27.02
CA ASP A 250 -14.67 -33.10 28.17
C ASP A 250 -16.16 -33.47 28.09
N LYS A 251 -16.88 -33.04 27.06
CA LYS A 251 -18.32 -33.29 26.92
C LYS A 251 -18.55 -34.72 26.44
N LYS A 252 -19.19 -35.54 27.27
CA LYS A 252 -19.61 -36.90 26.90
C LYS A 252 -21.06 -36.85 26.44
N TRP A 253 -21.29 -37.17 25.19
CA TRP A 253 -22.62 -37.16 24.60
C TRP A 253 -23.27 -38.53 24.77
N MET A 254 -24.53 -38.59 25.19
CA MET A 254 -25.30 -39.85 25.25
C MET A 254 -26.66 -39.67 24.57
N VAL A 255 -27.21 -40.75 24.03
CA VAL A 255 -28.56 -40.73 23.46
C VAL A 255 -29.54 -41.22 24.51
N GLN A 256 -30.42 -40.36 25.02
CA GLN A 256 -31.53 -40.80 25.85
C GLN A 256 -32.63 -41.35 24.95
N VAL A 257 -32.98 -42.61 25.14
CA VAL A 257 -33.90 -43.33 24.25
C VAL A 257 -35.30 -43.43 24.87
N ALA A 258 -35.37 -43.63 26.19
CA ALA A 258 -36.62 -43.74 26.93
C ALA A 258 -36.44 -43.39 28.41
N LEU A 259 -37.57 -43.09 29.07
CA LEU A 259 -37.71 -42.95 30.51
C LEU A 259 -38.77 -43.95 30.98
N ALA A 260 -38.33 -45.01 31.65
CA ALA A 260 -39.22 -46.07 32.12
C ALA A 260 -39.75 -45.78 33.53
N ALA A 261 -41.03 -46.06 33.77
CA ALA A 261 -41.66 -45.86 35.08
C ALA A 261 -41.18 -46.85 36.16
N ASN A 262 -40.68 -48.02 35.79
CA ASN A 262 -40.22 -49.06 36.71
C ASN A 262 -39.02 -49.85 36.13
N GLN A 263 -38.34 -50.62 36.98
CA GLN A 263 -37.12 -51.37 36.62
C GLN A 263 -37.39 -52.43 35.55
N ALA A 264 -38.48 -53.18 35.67
CA ALA A 264 -38.84 -54.22 34.70
C ALA A 264 -39.01 -53.67 33.27
N ASN A 265 -39.69 -52.52 33.13
CA ASN A 265 -39.85 -51.85 31.84
C ASN A 265 -38.51 -51.31 31.31
N ALA A 266 -37.63 -50.85 32.21
CA ALA A 266 -36.29 -50.41 31.83
C ALA A 266 -35.46 -51.58 31.29
N ASP A 267 -35.45 -52.72 32.00
CA ASP A 267 -34.68 -53.91 31.64
C ASP A 267 -35.14 -54.51 30.30
N ALA A 268 -36.45 -54.50 30.03
CA ALA A 268 -37.00 -54.93 28.74
C ALA A 268 -36.46 -54.07 27.57
N VAL A 269 -36.41 -52.75 27.76
CA VAL A 269 -35.88 -51.81 26.74
C VAL A 269 -34.36 -51.94 26.61
N VAL A 270 -33.63 -52.08 27.72
CA VAL A 270 -32.19 -52.31 27.74
C VAL A 270 -31.84 -53.61 27.01
N SER A 271 -32.61 -54.67 27.21
CA SER A 271 -32.39 -55.97 26.56
C SER A 271 -32.56 -55.87 25.04
N LYS A 272 -33.58 -55.16 24.56
CA LYS A 272 -33.78 -54.92 23.11
C LYS A 272 -32.62 -54.14 22.49
N LEU A 273 -32.18 -53.07 23.16
CA LEU A 273 -31.07 -52.23 22.68
C LEU A 273 -29.73 -52.98 22.70
N ARG A 274 -29.45 -53.75 23.76
CA ARG A 274 -28.24 -54.59 23.84
C ARG A 274 -28.25 -55.72 22.83
N ALA A 275 -29.41 -56.32 22.55
CA ALA A 275 -29.56 -57.34 21.50
C ALA A 275 -29.21 -56.80 20.10
N LYS A 276 -29.41 -55.48 19.88
CA LYS A 276 -28.98 -54.76 18.67
C LYS A 276 -27.51 -54.31 18.70
N GLY A 277 -26.77 -54.65 19.74
CA GLY A 277 -25.34 -54.31 19.91
C GLY A 277 -25.08 -52.92 20.47
N TYR A 278 -26.11 -52.19 20.94
CA TYR A 278 -25.92 -50.88 21.55
C TYR A 278 -25.40 -51.00 22.98
N LYS A 279 -24.46 -50.11 23.36
CA LYS A 279 -24.00 -49.96 24.74
C LYS A 279 -25.01 -49.15 25.53
N VAL A 280 -25.73 -49.77 26.45
CA VAL A 280 -26.83 -49.12 27.20
C VAL A 280 -26.46 -48.94 28.66
N THR A 281 -26.66 -47.72 29.17
CA THR A 281 -26.49 -47.30 30.56
C THR A 281 -27.82 -46.78 31.11
N THR A 282 -28.19 -47.21 32.30
CA THR A 282 -29.39 -46.76 33.00
C THR A 282 -29.03 -45.84 34.16
N SER A 283 -29.84 -44.83 34.42
CA SER A 283 -29.69 -43.94 35.57
C SER A 283 -31.04 -43.72 36.24
N SER A 284 -31.09 -43.91 37.56
CA SER A 284 -32.31 -43.68 38.34
C SER A 284 -32.51 -42.17 38.53
N THR A 285 -33.71 -41.69 38.22
CA THR A 285 -34.12 -40.30 38.41
C THR A 285 -35.41 -40.25 39.22
N SER A 286 -35.77 -39.09 39.77
CA SER A 286 -37.02 -38.91 40.52
C SER A 286 -38.29 -39.21 39.72
N LYS A 287 -38.21 -39.19 38.38
CA LYS A 287 -39.33 -39.45 37.46
C LYS A 287 -39.34 -40.87 36.88
N GLY A 288 -38.40 -41.72 37.28
CA GLY A 288 -38.22 -43.07 36.75
C GLY A 288 -36.79 -43.35 36.29
N ILE A 289 -36.61 -44.44 35.55
CA ILE A 289 -35.29 -44.92 35.12
C ILE A 289 -35.01 -44.44 33.70
N ARG A 290 -34.00 -43.60 33.57
CA ARG A 290 -33.53 -43.09 32.29
C ARG A 290 -32.67 -44.14 31.61
N ILE A 291 -32.95 -44.39 30.33
CA ILE A 291 -32.22 -45.36 29.52
C ILE A 291 -31.46 -44.61 28.44
N MET A 292 -30.13 -44.75 28.47
CA MET A 292 -29.21 -44.00 27.62
C MET A 292 -28.32 -44.95 26.83
N VAL A 293 -27.96 -44.58 25.61
CA VAL A 293 -27.10 -45.36 24.74
C VAL A 293 -25.80 -44.62 24.48
N GLY A 294 -24.71 -45.26 24.91
CA GLY A 294 -23.31 -45.01 24.56
C GLY A 294 -22.75 -43.67 25.04
N PRO A 295 -21.56 -43.63 25.67
CA PRO A 295 -20.78 -42.40 25.70
C PRO A 295 -20.15 -42.20 24.31
N ALA A 296 -20.60 -41.18 23.61
CA ALA A 296 -20.00 -40.66 22.40
C ALA A 296 -19.08 -39.48 22.75
N LYS A 297 -17.95 -39.40 22.05
CA LYS A 297 -16.98 -38.29 22.20
C LYS A 297 -17.51 -36.99 21.59
N ASP A 298 -18.36 -37.11 20.57
CA ASP A 298 -18.86 -35.99 19.79
C ASP A 298 -20.39 -36.05 19.66
N ARG A 299 -21.01 -34.87 19.55
CA ARG A 299 -22.46 -34.73 19.37
C ARG A 299 -22.93 -35.41 18.10
N ASP A 300 -22.17 -35.29 17.00
CA ASP A 300 -22.51 -35.89 15.71
C ASP A 300 -22.57 -37.41 15.75
N VAL A 301 -21.66 -38.04 16.51
CA VAL A 301 -21.64 -39.50 16.71
C VAL A 301 -22.85 -39.95 17.53
N ALA A 302 -23.24 -39.16 18.55
CA ALA A 302 -24.48 -39.40 19.30
C ALA A 302 -25.72 -39.20 18.41
N ASP A 303 -25.76 -38.17 17.58
CA ASP A 303 -26.88 -37.89 16.68
C ASP A 303 -27.02 -38.94 15.57
N ALA A 304 -25.92 -39.47 15.04
CA ALA A 304 -25.95 -40.62 14.13
C ALA A 304 -26.54 -41.86 14.81
N THR A 305 -26.21 -42.10 16.08
CA THR A 305 -26.75 -43.21 16.87
C THR A 305 -28.24 -43.00 17.16
N ARG A 306 -28.65 -41.77 17.52
CA ARG A 306 -30.05 -41.37 17.69
C ARG A 306 -30.85 -41.65 16.42
N LYS A 307 -30.34 -41.24 15.26
CA LYS A 307 -30.98 -41.50 13.96
C LYS A 307 -31.14 -42.99 13.71
N LYS A 308 -30.11 -43.81 13.93
CA LYS A 308 -30.19 -45.27 13.78
C LYS A 308 -31.26 -45.90 14.69
N ILE A 309 -31.35 -45.48 15.94
CA ILE A 309 -32.35 -45.98 16.90
C ILE A 309 -33.76 -45.53 16.50
N SER A 310 -33.91 -44.29 16.05
CA SER A 310 -35.20 -43.72 15.62
C SER A 310 -35.71 -44.34 14.30
N SER A 311 -34.80 -44.68 13.38
CA SER A 311 -35.12 -45.34 12.11
C SER A 311 -35.37 -46.84 12.23
N ASP A 312 -34.95 -47.49 13.32
CA ASP A 312 -35.22 -48.91 13.55
C ASP A 312 -36.64 -49.12 14.09
N GLU A 313 -37.56 -49.51 13.21
CA GLU A 313 -38.96 -49.76 13.56
C GLU A 313 -39.13 -50.86 14.63
N SER A 314 -38.19 -51.81 14.72
CA SER A 314 -38.25 -52.89 15.71
C SER A 314 -37.99 -52.41 17.14
N LEU A 315 -37.37 -51.25 17.30
CA LEU A 315 -37.14 -50.62 18.60
C LEU A 315 -38.33 -49.74 19.01
N ASN A 316 -39.06 -49.16 18.03
CA ASN A 316 -40.17 -48.22 18.25
C ASN A 316 -39.80 -47.06 19.21
N MET A 317 -38.54 -46.61 19.15
CA MET A 317 -37.95 -45.62 20.05
C MET A 317 -37.77 -44.26 19.35
N LYS A 318 -38.88 -43.68 18.89
CA LYS A 318 -38.89 -42.42 18.12
C LYS A 318 -38.58 -41.18 18.98
N SER A 319 -38.74 -41.28 20.29
CA SER A 319 -38.47 -40.21 21.26
C SER A 319 -37.01 -40.16 21.70
N ALA A 320 -36.06 -40.60 20.88
CA ALA A 320 -34.65 -40.54 21.24
C ALA A 320 -34.08 -39.13 21.01
N TRP A 321 -33.37 -38.57 22.00
CA TRP A 321 -32.65 -37.30 21.85
C TRP A 321 -31.25 -37.36 22.45
N VAL A 322 -30.36 -36.51 21.95
CA VAL A 322 -28.98 -36.42 22.42
C VAL A 322 -28.92 -35.50 23.63
N ILE A 323 -28.20 -35.93 24.67
CA ILE A 323 -27.94 -35.17 25.88
C ILE A 323 -26.44 -35.06 26.12
N ASP A 324 -26.01 -33.91 26.66
CA ASP A 324 -24.72 -33.80 27.32
C ASP A 324 -24.82 -34.54 28.67
N TRP A 325 -23.95 -35.53 28.86
CA TRP A 325 -23.98 -36.42 30.01
C TRP A 325 -22.69 -36.30 30.81
N VAL A 326 -22.82 -35.73 32.00
CA VAL A 326 -21.78 -35.77 33.02
C VAL A 326 -22.00 -36.99 33.94
N PRO A 327 -20.99 -37.85 34.12
CA PRO A 327 -21.01 -38.95 35.09
C PRO A 327 -21.41 -38.47 36.49
N LEU A 328 -22.13 -39.28 37.26
CA LEU A 328 -22.61 -38.88 38.59
C LEU A 328 -21.47 -38.63 39.59
N ASP A 329 -20.31 -39.27 39.41
CA ASP A 329 -19.07 -39.06 40.16
C ASP A 329 -18.38 -37.73 39.85
N GLN A 330 -18.80 -37.04 38.78
CA GLN A 330 -18.25 -35.76 38.31
C GLN A 330 -19.25 -34.60 38.43
N ARG A 331 -20.44 -34.84 39.00
CA ARG A 331 -21.47 -33.82 39.24
C ARG A 331 -21.39 -33.22 40.64
#